data_AF-A0A8J2PPM2-F1
#
_entry.id   AF-A0A8J2PPM2-F1
#
_cell.length_a   1.000
_cell.length_b   1.000
_cell.length_c   1.000
_cell.angle_alpha   90.00
_cell.angle_beta   90.00
_cell.angle_gamma   90.00
#
_symmetry.space_group_name_H-M   'P 1'
#
loop_
_entity.id
_entity.type
_entity.pdbx_description
1 polymer ?
#
loop_
_entity_poly.entity_id
_entity_poly.type
_entity_poly.pdbx_seq_one_letter_code
_entity_poly.pdbx_strand_id
1 'polypeptide(L)'
;TKDIQRALTKAFEDATPRRLKHPMREAVPWWNDTLTQLRRRSRKARRSTKGANTGEPWEFYKKIRNEYNNAVQEAKRNSWRSFCENIEDLAETARIYKIIRNDGRREPNTMSTPAGLLQDPKGILQVLLEHNFPADENFRGPVGDNKKMHIEGLEDWVNEETVLSALKSFNPGKAPGPDKIYPIQLQRGGRLIANHLTQLYRACISRGYVPETGLGMETSIADLIPTKNHGKAGGQTP
;
A
#
# COMPACT_ATOMS: atom_id res chain seq x y z
N THR A 1 22.42 -2.42 -18.04
CA THR A 1 21.14 -2.31 -17.30
C THR A 1 21.02 -0.98 -16.57
N LYS A 2 22.03 -0.56 -15.79
CA LYS A 2 22.04 0.71 -15.04
C LYS A 2 21.78 1.97 -15.88
N ASP A 3 22.24 2.00 -17.13
CA ASP A 3 22.05 3.16 -18.01
C ASP A 3 20.60 3.33 -18.48
N ILE A 4 19.89 2.22 -18.76
CA ILE A 4 18.47 2.23 -19.11
C ILE A 4 17.64 2.71 -17.92
N GLN A 5 17.95 2.21 -16.71
CA GLN A 5 17.30 2.65 -15.48
C GLN A 5 17.52 4.15 -15.23
N ARG A 6 18.75 4.64 -15.37
CA ARG A 6 19.06 6.07 -15.18
C ARG A 6 18.35 6.95 -16.20
N ALA A 7 18.33 6.54 -17.47
CA ALA A 7 17.66 7.27 -18.54
C ALA A 7 16.14 7.35 -18.31
N LEU A 8 15.52 6.23 -17.90
CA LEU A 8 14.10 6.19 -17.56
C LEU A 8 13.80 7.09 -16.35
N THR A 9 14.53 6.95 -15.25
CA THR A 9 14.30 7.76 -14.05
C THR A 9 14.41 9.25 -14.35
N LYS A 10 15.45 9.67 -15.09
CA LYS A 10 15.64 11.06 -15.48
C LYS A 10 14.51 11.57 -16.37
N ALA A 11 14.14 10.82 -17.41
CA ALA A 11 13.05 11.20 -18.30
C ALA A 11 11.70 11.32 -17.57
N PHE A 12 11.43 10.46 -16.59
CA PHE A 12 10.23 10.55 -15.77
C PHE A 12 10.26 11.71 -14.79
N GLU A 13 11.40 12.00 -14.17
CA GLU A 13 11.55 13.16 -13.30
C GLU A 13 11.36 14.48 -14.07
N ASP A 14 11.90 14.56 -15.30
CA ASP A 14 11.73 15.70 -16.19
C ASP A 14 10.27 15.85 -16.68
N ALA A 15 9.63 14.75 -17.07
CA ALA A 15 8.25 14.77 -17.59
C ALA A 15 7.19 14.95 -16.49
N THR A 16 7.47 14.52 -15.25
CA THR A 16 6.55 14.59 -14.12
C THR A 16 7.22 15.23 -12.90
N PRO A 17 7.27 16.58 -12.83
CA PRO A 17 7.81 17.25 -11.66
C PRO A 17 6.99 16.85 -10.42
N ARG A 18 7.69 16.44 -9.35
CA ARG A 18 7.05 16.02 -8.10
C ARG A 18 6.20 17.17 -7.54
N ARG A 19 4.90 17.10 -7.78
CA ARG A 19 3.95 18.00 -7.12
C ARG A 19 3.71 17.46 -5.71
N LEU A 20 4.11 18.24 -4.71
CA LEU A 20 3.60 18.05 -3.36
C LEU A 20 2.09 18.28 -3.44
N LYS A 21 1.33 17.20 -3.50
CA LYS A 21 -0.10 17.27 -3.20
C LYS A 21 -0.17 17.64 -1.73
N HIS A 22 -0.40 18.92 -1.43
CA HIS A 22 -1.05 19.23 -0.16
C HIS A 22 -2.35 18.42 -0.20
N PRO A 23 -2.58 17.51 0.75
CA PRO A 23 -3.84 16.80 0.79
C PRO A 23 -4.90 17.87 1.05
N MET A 24 -5.53 18.34 -0.02
CA MET A 24 -6.84 18.94 0.07
C MET A 24 -7.65 17.85 0.74
N ARG A 25 -7.91 18.03 2.03
CA ARG A 25 -8.60 17.01 2.83
C ARG A 25 -9.91 16.78 2.10
N GLU A 26 -10.03 15.64 1.45
CA GLU A 26 -11.27 15.23 0.80
C GLU A 26 -12.38 15.45 1.83
N ALA A 27 -13.39 16.20 1.44
CA ALA A 27 -14.52 16.45 2.31
C ALA A 27 -15.06 15.08 2.73
N VAL A 28 -15.10 14.82 4.03
CA VAL A 28 -15.49 13.49 4.52
C VAL A 28 -16.88 13.14 3.94
N PRO A 29 -17.09 11.91 3.44
CA PRO A 29 -18.28 11.58 2.64
C PRO A 29 -19.64 11.84 3.31
N TRP A 30 -19.67 11.83 4.65
CA TRP A 30 -20.87 12.09 5.45
C TRP A 30 -21.10 13.58 5.76
N TRP A 31 -20.20 14.48 5.34
CA TRP A 31 -20.34 15.91 5.59
C TRP A 31 -21.26 16.55 4.56
N ASN A 32 -22.20 17.38 5.01
CA ASN A 32 -23.14 18.08 4.15
C ASN A 32 -23.40 19.51 4.65
N ASP A 33 -24.15 20.28 3.86
CA ASP A 33 -24.45 21.67 4.18
C ASP A 33 -25.34 21.82 5.41
N THR A 34 -26.23 20.86 5.68
CA THR A 34 -27.11 20.88 6.85
C THR A 34 -26.29 20.77 8.15
N LEU A 35 -25.28 19.89 8.20
CA LEU A 35 -24.32 19.79 9.30
C LEU A 35 -23.49 21.07 9.44
N THR A 36 -23.12 21.70 8.33
CA THR A 36 -22.40 22.98 8.35
C THR A 36 -23.24 24.08 9.00
N GLN A 37 -24.52 24.16 8.64
CA GLN A 37 -25.47 25.11 9.22
C GLN A 37 -25.73 24.84 10.71
N LEU A 38 -25.99 23.58 11.08
CA LEU A 38 -26.18 23.17 12.48
C LEU A 38 -24.94 23.46 13.34
N ARG A 39 -23.74 23.20 12.81
CA ARG A 39 -22.48 23.53 13.50
C ARG A 39 -22.32 25.04 13.71
N ARG A 40 -22.70 25.87 12.72
CA ARG A 40 -22.71 27.33 12.86
C ARG A 40 -23.71 27.79 13.93
N ARG A 41 -24.94 27.23 13.91
CA ARG A 41 -25.99 27.52 14.91
C ARG A 41 -25.55 27.12 16.32
N SER A 42 -25.03 25.90 16.50
CA SER A 42 -24.53 25.41 17.79
C SER A 42 -23.39 26.28 18.33
N ARG A 43 -22.45 26.70 17.48
CA ARG A 43 -21.38 27.64 17.88
C ARG A 43 -21.89 29.02 18.24
N LYS A 44 -22.89 29.54 17.52
CA LYS A 44 -23.54 30.82 17.85
C LYS A 44 -24.21 30.73 19.22
N ALA A 45 -25.01 29.68 19.45
CA ALA A 45 -25.63 29.43 20.75
C ALA A 45 -24.60 29.31 21.88
N ARG A 46 -23.50 28.56 21.69
CA ARG A 46 -22.40 28.45 22.67
C ARG A 46 -21.70 29.79 22.96
N ARG A 47 -21.64 30.70 21.98
CA ARG A 47 -21.08 32.04 22.22
C ARG A 47 -22.05 32.88 23.04
N SER A 48 -23.34 32.79 22.76
CA SER A 48 -24.39 33.48 23.51
C SER A 48 -24.53 33.01 24.96
N THR A 49 -24.06 31.81 25.32
CA THR A 49 -24.01 31.38 26.72
C THR A 49 -22.84 31.97 27.51
N LYS A 50 -21.83 32.55 26.85
CA LYS A 50 -20.71 33.20 27.56
C LYS A 50 -21.18 34.58 28.06
N GLY A 51 -21.32 34.73 29.37
CA GLY A 51 -21.79 35.98 30.01
C GLY A 51 -23.27 36.00 30.35
N ALA A 52 -24.02 34.91 30.09
CA ALA A 52 -25.39 34.78 30.56
C ALA A 52 -25.40 34.35 32.05
N ASN A 53 -26.15 35.07 32.88
CA ASN A 53 -26.31 34.77 34.31
C ASN A 53 -27.57 33.92 34.60
N THR A 54 -28.17 33.35 33.55
CA THR A 54 -29.46 32.63 33.59
C THR A 54 -29.30 31.26 32.93
N GLY A 55 -30.08 30.26 33.38
CA GLY A 55 -30.03 28.89 32.85
C GLY A 55 -30.65 28.71 31.46
N GLU A 56 -31.57 29.60 31.05
CA GLU A 56 -32.32 29.52 29.79
C GLU A 56 -31.43 29.44 28.53
N PRO A 57 -30.39 30.30 28.33
CA PRO A 57 -29.47 30.17 27.19
C PRO A 57 -28.68 28.86 27.17
N TRP A 58 -28.42 28.28 28.35
CA TRP A 58 -27.68 27.02 28.46
C TRP A 58 -28.52 25.82 28.02
N GLU A 59 -29.80 25.78 28.41
CA GLU A 59 -30.74 24.76 27.95
C GLU A 59 -30.99 24.85 26.43
N PHE A 60 -31.12 26.07 25.90
CA PHE A 60 -31.19 26.29 24.46
C PHE A 60 -29.94 25.76 23.72
N TYR A 61 -28.74 26.04 24.25
CA TYR A 61 -27.50 25.49 23.68
C TYR A 61 -27.45 23.96 23.74
N LYS A 62 -27.85 23.34 24.85
CA LYS A 62 -27.91 21.86 24.98
C LYS A 62 -28.81 21.26 23.90
N LYS A 63 -29.99 21.83 23.68
CA LYS A 63 -30.93 21.38 22.65
C LYS A 63 -30.29 21.42 21.25
N ILE A 64 -29.74 22.57 20.85
CA ILE A 64 -29.08 22.73 19.53
C ILE A 64 -27.84 21.83 19.40
N ARG A 65 -27.09 21.61 20.48
CA ARG A 65 -25.94 20.69 20.49
C ARG A 65 -26.39 19.24 20.28
N ASN A 66 -27.46 18.82 20.94
CA ASN A 66 -28.00 17.47 20.80
C ASN A 66 -28.54 17.25 19.38
N GLU A 67 -29.27 18.21 18.83
CA GLU A 67 -29.71 18.20 17.43
C GLU A 67 -28.53 18.05 16.46
N TYR A 68 -27.47 18.86 16.62
CA TYR A 68 -26.25 18.73 15.81
C TYR A 68 -25.60 17.35 15.96
N ASN A 69 -25.43 16.85 17.18
CA ASN A 69 -24.80 15.55 17.41
C ASN A 69 -25.62 14.41 16.80
N ASN A 70 -26.94 14.45 16.95
CA ASN A 70 -27.83 13.45 16.36
C ASN A 70 -27.73 13.46 14.83
N ALA A 71 -27.77 14.64 14.21
CA ALA A 71 -27.59 14.80 12.77
C ALA A 71 -26.21 14.27 12.30
N VAL A 72 -25.14 14.48 13.07
CA VAL A 72 -23.81 13.93 12.74
C VAL A 72 -23.82 12.40 12.79
N GLN A 73 -24.44 11.80 13.80
CA GLN A 73 -24.51 10.34 13.91
C GLN A 73 -25.37 9.74 12.79
N GLU A 74 -26.46 10.39 12.44
CA GLU A 74 -27.32 10.00 11.33
C GLU A 74 -26.58 10.08 9.99
N ALA A 75 -25.91 11.20 9.71
CA ALA A 75 -25.15 11.36 8.47
C ALA A 75 -24.03 10.33 8.33
N LYS A 76 -23.30 10.02 9.42
CA LYS A 76 -22.29 8.96 9.44
C LYS A 76 -22.90 7.59 9.14
N ARG A 77 -24.02 7.24 9.80
CA ARG A 77 -24.71 5.96 9.58
C ARG A 77 -25.23 5.84 8.16
N ASN A 78 -25.83 6.89 7.60
CA ASN A 78 -26.36 6.87 6.24
C ASN A 78 -25.24 6.78 5.21
N SER A 79 -24.16 7.56 5.38
CA SER A 79 -22.99 7.45 4.51
C SER A 79 -22.33 6.07 4.57
N TRP A 80 -22.23 5.46 5.76
CA TRP A 80 -21.72 4.09 5.88
C TRP A 80 -22.66 3.06 5.24
N ARG A 81 -23.97 3.21 5.43
CA ARG A 81 -24.98 2.34 4.79
C ARG A 81 -24.89 2.44 3.27
N SER A 82 -24.92 3.64 2.71
CA SER A 82 -24.79 3.85 1.27
C SER A 82 -23.44 3.37 0.75
N PHE A 83 -22.35 3.53 1.52
CA PHE A 83 -21.07 2.94 1.16
C PHE A 83 -21.18 1.41 1.05
N CYS A 84 -21.74 0.73 2.04
CA CYS A 84 -21.93 -0.72 2.00
C CYS A 84 -22.89 -1.20 0.88
N GLU A 85 -23.93 -0.43 0.57
CA GLU A 85 -24.92 -0.77 -0.47
C GLU A 85 -24.36 -0.64 -1.89
N ASN A 86 -23.44 0.30 -2.13
CA ASN A 86 -22.89 0.57 -3.47
C ASN A 86 -21.61 -0.22 -3.78
N ILE A 87 -21.22 -1.18 -2.93
CA ILE A 87 -20.02 -2.00 -3.18
C ILE A 87 -20.37 -3.17 -4.09
N GLU A 88 -19.87 -3.09 -5.31
CA GLU A 88 -19.97 -4.17 -6.30
C GLU A 88 -18.63 -4.91 -6.49
N ASP A 89 -17.51 -4.30 -6.09
CA ASP A 89 -16.16 -4.85 -6.31
C ASP A 89 -15.68 -5.81 -5.20
N LEU A 90 -15.08 -6.93 -5.61
CA LEU A 90 -14.51 -7.94 -4.72
C LEU A 90 -13.34 -7.38 -3.89
N ALA A 91 -12.57 -6.44 -4.42
CA ALA A 91 -11.47 -5.84 -3.69
C ALA A 91 -11.95 -4.95 -2.53
N GLU A 92 -13.08 -4.26 -2.69
CA GLU A 92 -13.68 -3.41 -1.67
C GLU A 92 -14.37 -4.24 -0.57
N THR A 93 -15.11 -5.28 -0.95
CA THR A 93 -15.68 -6.25 0.02
C THR A 93 -14.61 -6.95 0.84
N ALA A 94 -13.50 -7.36 0.22
CA ALA A 94 -12.37 -7.98 0.93
C ALA A 94 -11.72 -7.04 1.96
N ARG A 95 -11.66 -5.72 1.67
CA ARG A 95 -11.17 -4.71 2.63
C ARG A 95 -12.11 -4.58 3.82
N ILE A 96 -13.43 -4.52 3.60
CA ILE A 96 -14.42 -4.49 4.68
C ILE A 96 -14.31 -5.75 5.53
N TYR A 97 -14.29 -6.93 4.89
CA TYR A 97 -14.13 -8.20 5.57
C TYR A 97 -12.86 -8.21 6.43
N LYS A 98 -11.75 -7.68 5.90
CA LYS A 98 -10.50 -7.55 6.67
C LYS A 98 -10.65 -6.61 7.87
N ILE A 99 -11.36 -5.49 7.74
CA ILE A 99 -11.61 -4.55 8.86
C ILE A 99 -12.45 -5.23 9.94
N ILE A 100 -13.54 -5.92 9.55
CA ILE A 100 -14.42 -6.65 10.46
C ILE A 100 -13.67 -7.79 11.15
N ARG A 101 -12.85 -8.54 10.41
CA ARG A 101 -12.08 -9.68 10.92
C ARG A 101 -10.83 -9.26 11.70
N ASN A 102 -10.42 -7.99 11.66
CA ASN A 102 -9.21 -7.54 12.34
C ASN A 102 -9.44 -7.39 13.85
N ASP A 103 -9.58 -8.50 14.56
CA ASP A 103 -9.75 -8.56 16.03
C ASP A 103 -8.44 -8.35 16.81
N GLY A 104 -7.45 -7.66 16.24
CA GLY A 104 -6.15 -7.39 16.90
C GLY A 104 -5.29 -8.63 17.23
N ARG A 105 -5.80 -9.84 17.06
CA ARG A 105 -5.14 -11.11 17.37
C ARG A 105 -4.54 -11.71 16.10
N ARG A 106 -3.32 -11.31 15.77
CA ARG A 106 -2.51 -11.97 14.72
C ARG A 106 -1.15 -12.41 15.23
N GLU A 107 -1.04 -12.64 16.52
CA GLU A 107 0.09 -13.36 17.09
C GLU A 107 -0.17 -14.86 16.82
N PRO A 108 0.72 -15.57 16.09
CA PRO A 108 0.70 -17.02 16.05
C PRO A 108 1.04 -17.52 17.46
N ASN A 109 0.01 -17.61 18.31
CA ASN A 109 0.22 -17.75 19.74
C ASN A 109 0.86 -19.09 20.11
N THR A 110 0.78 -20.11 19.25
CA THR A 110 1.23 -21.45 19.62
C THR A 110 1.37 -22.38 18.40
N MET A 111 2.46 -23.14 18.32
CA MET A 111 2.65 -24.27 17.41
C MET A 111 3.00 -25.54 18.20
N SER A 112 2.32 -26.64 17.91
CA SER A 112 2.70 -27.95 18.46
C SER A 112 3.77 -28.58 17.58
N THR A 113 4.93 -28.87 18.17
CA THR A 113 6.02 -29.61 17.51
C THR A 113 6.30 -30.91 18.26
N PRO A 114 7.00 -31.89 17.67
CA PRO A 114 7.37 -33.14 18.34
C PRO A 114 8.20 -32.92 19.63
N ALA A 115 8.89 -31.79 19.74
CA ALA A 115 9.67 -31.39 20.92
C ALA A 115 8.82 -30.65 21.99
N GLY A 116 7.56 -30.34 21.70
CA GLY A 116 6.65 -29.65 22.61
C GLY A 116 5.96 -28.43 21.99
N LEU A 117 5.32 -27.65 22.86
CA LEU A 117 4.51 -26.49 22.50
C LEU A 117 5.40 -25.23 22.39
N LEU A 118 5.57 -24.70 21.19
CA LEU A 118 6.29 -23.45 20.93
C LEU A 118 5.32 -22.28 20.98
N GLN A 119 5.61 -21.29 21.84
CA GLN A 119 4.85 -20.04 21.96
C GLN A 119 5.65 -18.82 21.49
N ASP A 120 6.95 -18.98 21.22
CA ASP A 120 7.81 -17.90 20.71
C ASP A 120 7.62 -17.73 19.19
N PRO A 121 7.21 -16.55 18.70
CA PRO A 121 7.00 -16.31 17.27
C PRO A 121 8.23 -16.58 16.40
N LYS A 122 9.44 -16.32 16.90
CA LYS A 122 10.68 -16.57 16.13
C LYS A 122 10.96 -18.06 15.98
N GLY A 123 10.85 -18.83 17.06
CA GLY A 123 10.97 -20.29 17.02
C GLY A 123 9.93 -20.95 16.09
N ILE A 124 8.69 -20.47 16.12
CA ILE A 124 7.63 -20.95 15.21
C ILE A 124 7.99 -20.70 13.74
N LEU A 125 8.49 -19.51 13.42
CA LEU A 125 8.89 -19.16 12.06
C LEU A 125 10.08 -19.98 11.57
N GLN A 126 11.06 -20.25 12.43
CA GLN A 126 12.22 -21.05 12.07
C GLN A 126 11.83 -22.49 11.73
N VAL A 127 11.00 -23.13 12.57
CA VAL A 127 10.50 -24.50 12.31
C VAL A 127 9.70 -24.55 11.00
N LEU A 128 8.87 -23.53 10.73
CA LEU A 128 8.15 -23.44 9.46
C LEU A 128 9.10 -23.30 8.27
N LEU A 129 10.16 -22.48 8.40
CA LEU A 129 11.13 -22.27 7.33
C LEU A 129 11.85 -23.58 7.00
N GLU A 130 12.34 -24.28 8.03
CA GLU A 130 13.06 -25.56 7.90
C GLU A 130 12.16 -26.67 7.32
N HIS A 131 10.89 -26.73 7.72
CA HIS A 131 9.95 -27.74 7.22
C HIS A 131 9.51 -27.49 5.76
N ASN A 132 9.26 -26.24 5.39
CA ASN A 132 8.77 -25.91 4.05
C ASN A 132 9.89 -25.75 3.01
N PHE A 133 11.09 -25.40 3.45
CA PHE A 133 12.26 -25.18 2.58
C PHE A 133 13.46 -25.97 3.11
N PRO A 134 13.46 -27.31 2.94
CA PRO A 134 14.61 -28.12 3.33
C PRO A 134 15.86 -27.65 2.58
N ALA A 135 16.98 -27.55 3.28
CA ALA A 135 18.25 -27.22 2.66
C ALA A 135 18.63 -28.30 1.65
N ASP A 136 18.77 -27.92 0.39
CA ASP A 136 19.32 -28.81 -0.63
C ASP A 136 20.85 -28.81 -0.51
N GLU A 137 21.40 -29.87 0.09
CA GLU A 137 22.86 -30.05 0.23
C GLU A 137 23.57 -30.12 -1.13
N ASN A 138 22.83 -30.34 -2.22
CA ASN A 138 23.35 -30.34 -3.58
C ASN A 138 23.19 -29.00 -4.31
N PHE A 139 22.67 -27.97 -3.64
CA PHE A 139 22.56 -26.62 -4.22
C PHE A 139 23.95 -26.01 -4.39
N ARG A 140 24.57 -26.34 -5.51
CA ARG A 140 25.67 -25.55 -6.07
C ARG A 140 25.03 -24.28 -6.60
N GLY A 141 25.25 -23.17 -5.90
CA GLY A 141 24.83 -21.84 -6.37
C GLY A 141 25.25 -21.62 -7.83
N PRO A 142 24.64 -20.65 -8.54
CA PRO A 142 24.80 -20.51 -9.98
C PRO A 142 26.28 -20.44 -10.37
N VAL A 143 26.81 -21.55 -10.89
CA VAL A 143 28.11 -21.59 -11.55
C VAL A 143 27.86 -20.95 -12.90
N GLY A 144 28.16 -19.65 -13.00
CA GLY A 144 28.09 -18.90 -14.24
C GLY A 144 29.13 -19.42 -15.23
N ASP A 145 28.89 -20.58 -15.83
CA ASP A 145 29.60 -21.00 -17.02
C ASP A 145 29.14 -20.06 -18.14
N ASN A 146 29.99 -19.10 -18.49
CA ASN A 146 29.81 -18.13 -19.59
C ASN A 146 29.81 -18.81 -20.99
N LYS A 147 29.29 -20.04 -21.11
CA LYS A 147 29.13 -20.73 -22.38
C LYS A 147 27.89 -20.16 -23.06
N LYS A 148 28.07 -19.64 -24.28
CA LYS A 148 26.95 -19.23 -25.13
C LYS A 148 26.06 -20.45 -25.35
N MET A 149 24.82 -20.39 -24.87
CA MET A 149 23.81 -21.37 -25.19
C MET A 149 23.20 -20.99 -26.54
N HIS A 150 23.30 -21.89 -27.52
CA HIS A 150 22.53 -21.74 -28.75
C HIS A 150 21.12 -22.24 -28.48
N ILE A 151 20.13 -21.35 -28.57
CA ILE A 151 18.72 -21.67 -28.40
C ILE A 151 18.05 -21.38 -29.74
N GLU A 152 17.62 -22.43 -30.43
CA GLU A 152 16.87 -22.33 -31.67
C GLU A 152 15.54 -21.59 -31.42
N GLY A 153 15.17 -20.65 -32.30
CA GLY A 153 13.91 -19.92 -32.21
C GLY A 153 13.85 -18.81 -31.15
N LEU A 154 14.98 -18.41 -30.54
CA LEU A 154 15.00 -17.33 -29.53
C LEU A 154 14.45 -15.99 -30.07
N GLU A 155 14.63 -15.72 -31.36
CA GLU A 155 14.16 -14.51 -32.01
C GLU A 155 12.64 -14.46 -32.16
N ASP A 156 12.02 -15.63 -32.36
CA ASP A 156 10.57 -15.79 -32.45
C ASP A 156 9.92 -15.69 -31.06
N TRP A 157 10.58 -16.23 -30.03
CA TRP A 157 10.10 -16.22 -28.65
C TRP A 157 10.21 -14.84 -28.00
N VAL A 158 11.36 -14.18 -28.16
CA VAL A 158 11.64 -12.87 -27.57
C VAL A 158 11.68 -11.84 -28.69
N ASN A 159 10.52 -11.28 -29.03
CA ASN A 159 10.38 -10.24 -30.03
C ASN A 159 9.82 -8.95 -29.39
N GLU A 160 9.73 -7.87 -30.16
CA GLU A 160 9.29 -6.58 -29.62
C GLU A 160 7.82 -6.60 -29.19
N GLU A 161 6.97 -7.36 -29.90
CA GLU A 161 5.55 -7.48 -29.61
C GLU A 161 5.29 -8.25 -28.31
N THR A 162 6.03 -9.34 -28.07
CA THR A 162 5.93 -10.13 -26.83
C THR A 162 6.39 -9.32 -25.63
N VAL A 163 7.48 -8.56 -25.77
CA VAL A 163 7.95 -7.64 -24.73
C VAL A 163 6.93 -6.53 -24.47
N LEU A 164 6.37 -5.90 -25.51
CA LEU A 164 5.34 -4.88 -25.35
C LEU A 164 4.06 -5.42 -24.70
N SER A 165 3.65 -6.62 -25.06
CA SER A 165 2.51 -7.32 -24.44
C SER A 165 2.77 -7.60 -22.96
N ALA A 166 3.96 -8.07 -22.62
CA ALA A 166 4.38 -8.32 -21.24
C ALA A 166 4.43 -7.03 -20.40
N LEU A 167 4.90 -5.91 -20.96
CA LEU A 167 4.89 -4.62 -20.25
C LEU A 167 3.46 -4.14 -19.96
N LYS A 168 2.53 -4.37 -20.89
CA LYS A 168 1.11 -4.01 -20.73
C LYS A 168 0.36 -4.88 -19.74
N SER A 169 0.77 -6.14 -19.56
CA SER A 169 0.09 -7.08 -18.65
C SER A 169 0.31 -6.74 -17.17
N PHE A 170 1.29 -5.89 -16.85
CA PHE A 170 1.48 -5.45 -15.48
C PHE A 170 0.28 -4.65 -14.95
N ASN A 171 -0.01 -4.78 -13.66
CA ASN A 171 -0.98 -3.90 -13.01
C ASN A 171 -0.28 -2.55 -12.72
N PRO A 172 -0.80 -1.41 -13.23
CA PRO A 172 -0.16 -0.10 -13.08
C PRO A 172 0.13 0.31 -11.62
N GLY A 173 -0.70 -0.14 -10.68
CA GLY A 173 -0.61 0.22 -9.26
C GLY A 173 0.26 -0.70 -8.40
N LYS A 174 1.01 -1.64 -9.00
CA LYS A 174 1.93 -2.50 -8.25
C LYS A 174 3.13 -1.70 -7.72
N ALA A 175 3.65 -2.15 -6.58
CA ALA A 175 4.86 -1.60 -6.00
C ALA A 175 6.06 -1.82 -6.93
N PRO A 176 7.00 -0.87 -7.00
CA PRO A 176 8.19 -1.00 -7.81
C PRO A 176 9.13 -2.04 -7.17
N GLY A 177 9.99 -2.65 -8.00
CA GLY A 177 11.04 -3.54 -7.50
C GLY A 177 12.19 -2.79 -6.84
N PRO A 178 13.32 -3.47 -6.55
CA PRO A 178 14.56 -2.86 -6.07
C PRO A 178 15.10 -1.76 -7.01
N ASP A 179 14.72 -1.83 -8.28
CA ASP A 179 15.02 -0.83 -9.32
C ASP A 179 14.26 0.49 -9.15
N LYS A 180 13.23 0.53 -8.28
CA LYS A 180 12.35 1.68 -8.03
C LYS A 180 11.60 2.17 -9.28
N ILE A 181 11.48 1.33 -10.31
CA ILE A 181 10.71 1.63 -11.51
C ILE A 181 9.29 1.09 -11.34
N TYR A 182 8.31 1.98 -11.45
CA TYR A 182 6.91 1.58 -11.37
C TYR A 182 6.44 0.96 -12.69
N PRO A 183 5.55 -0.05 -12.65
CA PRO A 183 5.01 -0.64 -13.87
C PRO A 183 4.31 0.38 -14.79
N ILE A 184 3.67 1.41 -14.23
CA ILE A 184 3.05 2.48 -15.02
C ILE A 184 4.07 3.28 -15.86
N GLN A 185 5.31 3.41 -15.37
CA GLN A 185 6.40 4.06 -16.10
C GLN A 185 6.82 3.19 -17.28
N LEU A 186 6.97 1.88 -17.05
CA LEU A 186 7.28 0.91 -18.10
C LEU A 186 6.17 0.81 -19.16
N GLN A 187 4.91 0.91 -18.78
CA GLN A 187 3.78 0.89 -19.72
C GLN A 187 3.75 2.14 -20.60
N ARG A 188 3.99 3.32 -20.03
CA ARG A 188 3.98 4.58 -20.77
C ARG A 188 5.22 4.74 -21.65
N GLY A 189 6.39 4.34 -21.16
CA GLY A 189 7.66 4.38 -21.87
C GLY A 189 7.93 3.16 -22.76
N GLY A 190 7.08 2.13 -22.69
CA GLY A 190 7.34 0.80 -23.24
C GLY A 190 7.72 0.80 -24.72
N ARG A 191 7.05 1.61 -25.54
CA ARG A 191 7.35 1.73 -26.98
C ARG A 191 8.76 2.23 -27.29
N LEU A 192 9.35 3.04 -26.41
CA LEU A 192 10.69 3.59 -26.61
C LEU A 192 11.79 2.63 -26.14
N ILE A 193 11.50 1.81 -25.14
CA ILE A 193 12.46 0.90 -24.51
C ILE A 193 12.33 -0.55 -24.97
N ALA A 194 11.24 -0.92 -25.67
CA ALA A 194 10.95 -2.31 -26.04
C ALA A 194 12.10 -2.94 -26.83
N ASN A 195 12.59 -2.27 -27.89
CA ASN A 195 13.73 -2.76 -28.67
C ASN A 195 14.99 -3.01 -27.80
N HIS A 196 15.34 -2.07 -26.93
CA HIS A 196 16.48 -2.21 -26.02
C HIS A 196 16.30 -3.37 -25.02
N LEU A 197 15.09 -3.57 -24.53
CA LEU A 197 14.75 -4.69 -23.64
C LEU A 197 14.77 -6.03 -24.37
N THR A 198 14.25 -6.11 -25.59
CA THR A 198 14.30 -7.32 -26.43
C THR A 198 15.74 -7.78 -26.65
N GLN A 199 16.65 -6.86 -27.02
CA GLN A 199 18.06 -7.18 -27.18
C GLN A 199 18.71 -7.65 -25.87
N LEU A 200 18.37 -6.98 -24.76
CA LEU A 200 18.88 -7.35 -23.44
C LEU A 200 18.40 -8.75 -23.02
N TYR A 201 17.11 -9.06 -23.17
CA TYR A 201 16.55 -10.37 -22.83
C TYR A 201 17.16 -11.48 -23.70
N ARG A 202 17.32 -11.25 -25.01
CA ARG A 202 18.02 -12.18 -25.91
C ARG A 202 19.46 -12.43 -25.45
N ALA A 203 20.19 -11.37 -25.07
CA ALA A 203 21.56 -11.48 -24.59
C ALA A 203 21.66 -12.21 -23.24
N CYS A 204 20.73 -11.98 -22.31
CA CYS A 204 20.64 -12.69 -21.03
C CYS A 204 20.42 -14.19 -21.25
N ILE A 205 19.44 -14.55 -22.08
CA ILE A 205 19.08 -15.95 -22.35
C ILE A 205 20.22 -16.66 -23.09
N SER A 206 20.81 -16.03 -24.12
CA SER A 206 21.91 -16.61 -24.90
C SER A 206 23.18 -16.85 -24.07
N ARG A 207 23.38 -16.07 -23.00
CA ARG A 207 24.55 -16.16 -22.13
C ARG A 207 24.29 -16.91 -20.83
N GLY A 208 23.05 -17.37 -20.58
CA GLY A 208 22.65 -17.91 -19.29
C GLY A 208 22.90 -16.93 -18.13
N TYR A 209 22.89 -15.62 -18.40
CA TYR A 209 23.27 -14.59 -17.44
C TYR A 209 22.04 -13.88 -16.89
N VAL A 210 21.86 -13.95 -15.58
CA VAL A 210 20.83 -13.19 -14.87
C VAL A 210 21.49 -11.99 -14.18
N PRO A 211 21.09 -10.75 -14.51
CA PRO A 211 21.68 -9.57 -13.88
C PRO A 211 21.33 -9.55 -12.38
N GLU A 212 22.35 -9.44 -11.53
CA GLU A 212 22.22 -9.41 -10.06
C GLU A 212 21.21 -8.36 -9.58
N THR A 213 21.11 -7.23 -10.28
CA THR A 213 20.17 -6.15 -9.94
C THR A 213 18.69 -6.52 -10.08
N GLY A 214 18.36 -7.59 -10.83
CA GLY A 214 16.97 -8.05 -11.04
C GLY A 214 16.51 -9.13 -10.05
N LEU A 215 17.43 -9.70 -9.27
CA LEU A 215 17.18 -10.78 -8.31
C LEU A 215 17.34 -10.35 -6.85
N GLY A 216 17.37 -9.05 -6.59
CA GLY A 216 17.41 -8.48 -5.23
C GLY A 216 16.13 -8.75 -4.44
N MET A 217 15.84 -10.02 -4.14
CA MET A 217 15.34 -10.44 -2.84
C MET A 217 16.49 -10.41 -1.82
N GLU A 218 17.29 -9.34 -1.83
CA GLU A 218 17.77 -8.86 -0.54
C GLU A 218 16.50 -8.42 0.16
N THR A 219 16.12 -9.21 1.15
CA THR A 219 15.18 -8.82 2.18
C THR A 219 15.61 -7.45 2.65
N SER A 220 15.03 -6.43 2.03
CA SER A 220 14.98 -5.09 2.58
C SER A 220 14.18 -5.29 3.85
N ILE A 221 14.90 -5.59 4.92
CA ILE A 221 14.66 -5.09 6.25
C ILE A 221 14.56 -3.59 6.05
N ALA A 222 13.41 -3.17 5.53
CA ALA A 222 13.09 -1.79 5.32
C ALA A 222 13.14 -1.21 6.72
N ASP A 223 14.14 -0.36 6.91
CA ASP A 223 14.15 0.74 7.83
C ASP A 223 12.80 0.90 8.52
N LEU A 224 12.70 0.27 9.69
CA LEU A 224 11.72 0.56 10.71
C LEU A 224 11.91 2.04 11.06
N ILE A 225 11.29 2.92 10.26
CA ILE A 225 11.05 4.29 10.65
C ILE A 225 10.17 4.18 11.90
N PRO A 226 10.67 4.50 13.09
CA PRO A 226 9.84 4.50 14.27
C PRO A 226 8.92 5.71 14.14
N THR A 227 7.70 5.49 13.68
CA THR A 227 6.66 6.49 13.84
C THR A 227 6.37 6.58 15.34
N LYS A 228 7.06 7.48 16.03
CA LYS A 228 6.69 7.94 17.37
C LYS A 228 5.23 8.37 17.33
N ASN A 229 4.36 7.50 17.84
CA ASN A 229 2.99 7.88 18.15
C ASN A 229 3.06 8.80 19.36
N HIS A 230 2.96 10.11 19.13
CA HIS A 230 2.68 11.07 20.19
C HIS A 230 1.24 10.83 20.66
N GLY A 231 1.07 9.85 21.56
CA GLY A 231 -0.07 9.78 22.45
C GLY A 231 -0.05 11.04 23.31
N LYS A 232 -1.03 11.92 23.08
CA LYS A 232 -1.32 13.03 23.98
C LYS A 232 -1.58 12.47 25.37
N ALA A 233 -0.62 12.63 26.27
CA ALA A 233 -0.87 12.55 27.69
C ALA A 233 -1.89 13.65 28.04
N GLY A 234 -3.04 13.23 28.53
CA GLY A 234 -4.01 14.12 29.15
C GLY A 234 -3.35 14.83 30.33
N GLY A 235 -3.48 16.15 30.37
CA GLY A 235 -3.05 16.95 31.50
C GLY A 235 -3.82 16.55 32.76
N GLN A 236 -3.08 16.17 33.79
CA GLN A 236 -3.49 16.37 35.17
C GLN A 236 -3.17 17.82 35.55
N THR A 237 -4.18 18.52 36.03
CA THR A 237 -4.05 19.71 36.89
C THR A 237 -5.39 19.92 37.61
N PRO A 238 -5.37 20.54 38.78
CA PRO A 238 -4.78 20.09 40.04
C PRO A 238 -5.77 19.26 40.87
#